data_AF-A0A821MKT7-F1
#
_entry.id   AF-A0A821MKT7-F1
#
_cell.length_a   1.000
_cell.length_b   1.000
_cell.length_c   1.000
_cell.angle_alpha   90.00
_cell.angle_beta   90.00
_cell.angle_gamma   90.00
#
_symmetry.space_group_name_H-M   'P 1'
#
loop_
_entity.id
_entity.type
_entity.pdbx_description
1 polymer ?
#
loop_
_entity_poly.entity_id
_entity_poly.type
_entity_poly.pdbx_seq_one_letter_code
_entity_poly.pdbx_strand_id
1 'polypeptide(L)'
;IKKILDGKLFPMKALGYFAVVTGKGNADDPIESIQKYEEEFFRNSKLFRDGVFKATQTTTRNLSFAVSDCFWKMVKESVEQQSDTFKATRFNLETEWKNSFPKIREQDRDELFEKARGEILDEVINLSQIPSRQWEENLSKHLWSTMSNFIFNDVFITATQTGSVGGFNTTVDVKLQQWTEKELPRQCIHIGHLVLLDEFQGLIEREQKKSSYDSITNDLKMQVVQACRSRHQWDSKALDSLRVIQTQALQDRNVPDKQQWESAIKFMENVLRKELEHEESELLSNMNQSSWKKLIGFQKSTIEEKYRQQCVKELDKILISRQQLDQTIKVNQVLRSTLDQDELTTVKKNLQAQKIDVSNDFINDTWQRVYKIYFLKQNLTTCVDCRRFFYYYQKGFSDQGLDCHEIVFFWRLKRMIEITSNAIRQQISNIETRRLEREVKDILDDFSGDEILKANLLKGKRIDLAEELKRVRQVQEKLEEFIEALNTEK
;
A
#
# COMPACT_ATOMS: atom_id res chain seq x y z
N ILE A 1 67.42 -31.09 -41.73
CA ILE A 1 66.13 -30.74 -42.37
C ILE A 1 65.19 -31.95 -42.48
N LYS A 2 65.56 -33.04 -43.18
CA LYS A 2 64.70 -34.25 -43.25
C LYS A 2 64.23 -34.78 -41.89
N LYS A 3 65.15 -34.96 -40.93
CA LYS A 3 64.83 -35.35 -39.55
C LYS A 3 63.90 -34.38 -38.80
N ILE A 4 63.86 -33.10 -39.20
CA ILE A 4 62.98 -32.08 -38.62
C ILE A 4 61.56 -32.25 -39.17
N LEU A 5 61.42 -32.36 -40.48
CA LEU A 5 60.11 -32.53 -41.13
C LEU A 5 59.48 -33.91 -40.89
N ASP A 6 60.31 -34.92 -40.60
CA ASP A 6 59.84 -36.23 -40.13
C ASP A 6 59.45 -36.23 -38.64
N GLY A 7 59.60 -35.10 -37.93
CA GLY A 7 59.27 -34.98 -36.50
C GLY A 7 60.16 -35.79 -35.57
N LYS A 8 61.38 -36.16 -36.00
CA LYS A 8 62.30 -37.04 -35.26
C LYS A 8 63.40 -36.28 -34.50
N LEU A 9 63.54 -34.97 -34.74
CA LEU A 9 64.58 -34.16 -34.10
C LEU A 9 64.10 -33.49 -32.80
N PHE A 10 62.88 -32.96 -32.80
CA PHE A 10 62.34 -32.23 -31.65
C PHE A 10 61.39 -33.11 -30.84
N PRO A 11 61.43 -33.06 -29.49
CA PRO A 11 60.55 -33.84 -28.62
C PRO A 11 59.16 -33.19 -28.52
N MET A 12 58.51 -32.99 -29.66
CA MET A 12 57.18 -32.39 -29.77
C MET A 12 56.34 -33.17 -30.79
N LYS A 13 55.04 -33.24 -30.54
CA LYS A 13 54.07 -33.83 -31.47
C LYS A 13 53.37 -32.71 -32.22
N ALA A 14 53.36 -32.79 -33.53
CA ALA A 14 52.64 -31.86 -34.40
C ALA A 14 51.81 -32.66 -35.41
N LEU A 15 50.66 -32.11 -35.82
CA LEU A 15 49.80 -32.71 -36.85
C LEU A 15 50.49 -32.77 -38.21
N GLY A 16 51.40 -31.82 -38.47
CA GLY A 16 52.25 -31.79 -39.64
C GLY A 16 53.42 -30.83 -39.46
N TYR A 17 54.51 -31.08 -40.20
CA TYR A 17 55.65 -30.18 -40.29
C TYR A 17 55.73 -29.62 -41.70
N PHE A 18 55.87 -28.30 -41.81
CA PHE A 18 55.95 -27.57 -43.07
C PHE A 18 57.24 -26.77 -43.15
N ALA A 19 57.87 -26.75 -44.32
CA ALA A 19 58.96 -25.84 -44.63
C ALA A 19 58.38 -24.64 -45.40
N VAL A 20 58.64 -23.44 -44.89
CA VAL A 20 58.17 -22.18 -45.47
C VAL A 20 59.33 -21.20 -45.62
N VAL A 21 59.20 -20.29 -46.59
CA VAL A 21 60.13 -19.16 -46.77
C VAL A 21 59.31 -17.89 -46.74
N THR A 22 59.41 -17.16 -45.63
CA THR A 22 58.53 -16.02 -45.33
C THR A 22 59.20 -14.66 -45.51
N GLY A 23 60.38 -14.60 -46.13
CA GLY A 23 61.07 -13.34 -46.41
C GLY A 23 62.36 -13.49 -47.21
N LYS A 24 62.88 -12.36 -47.72
CA LYS A 24 64.13 -12.28 -48.50
C LYS A 24 65.26 -11.49 -47.81
N GLY A 25 65.00 -10.92 -46.64
CA GLY A 25 65.97 -10.16 -45.85
C GLY A 25 65.70 -8.65 -45.75
N ASN A 26 64.80 -8.10 -46.57
CA ASN A 26 64.32 -6.70 -46.45
C ASN A 26 62.99 -6.65 -45.68
N ALA A 27 62.76 -5.56 -44.94
CA ALA A 27 61.54 -5.40 -44.13
C ALA A 27 60.29 -5.00 -44.93
N ASP A 28 60.47 -4.35 -46.08
CA ASP A 28 59.39 -3.75 -46.89
C ASP A 28 59.00 -4.56 -48.13
N ASP A 29 59.37 -5.84 -48.20
CA ASP A 29 59.04 -6.67 -49.35
C ASP A 29 57.52 -6.96 -49.40
N PRO A 30 56.83 -6.72 -50.55
CA PRO A 30 55.40 -6.99 -50.67
C PRO A 30 55.11 -8.49 -50.63
N ILE A 31 53.94 -8.87 -50.11
CA ILE A 31 53.52 -10.28 -49.92
C ILE A 31 53.65 -11.10 -51.21
N GLU A 32 53.23 -10.54 -52.36
CA GLU A 32 53.34 -11.22 -53.66
C GLU A 32 54.79 -11.52 -54.06
N SER A 33 55.73 -10.62 -53.72
CA SER A 33 57.16 -10.80 -54.00
C SER A 33 57.73 -11.93 -53.15
N ILE A 34 57.31 -12.04 -51.88
CA ILE A 34 57.72 -13.11 -50.97
C ILE A 34 57.15 -14.45 -51.44
N GLN A 35 55.88 -14.51 -51.83
CA GLN A 35 55.24 -15.73 -52.36
C GLN A 35 55.95 -16.26 -53.61
N LYS A 36 56.20 -15.40 -54.62
CA LYS A 36 56.92 -15.80 -55.84
C LYS A 36 58.31 -16.36 -55.54
N TYR A 37 59.00 -15.78 -54.57
CA TYR A 37 60.31 -16.25 -54.16
C TYR A 37 60.30 -17.54 -53.37
N GLU A 38 59.30 -17.74 -52.52
CA GLU A 38 59.07 -19.03 -51.86
C GLU A 38 58.90 -20.14 -52.90
N GLU A 39 58.07 -19.89 -53.93
CA GLU A 39 57.85 -20.83 -55.03
C GLU A 39 59.12 -21.11 -55.84
N GLU A 40 59.86 -20.06 -56.22
CA GLU A 40 61.13 -20.19 -56.94
C GLU A 40 62.20 -20.91 -56.11
N PHE A 41 62.29 -20.61 -54.81
CA PHE A 41 63.22 -21.24 -53.88
C PHE A 41 62.98 -22.74 -53.81
N PHE A 42 61.74 -23.17 -53.55
CA PHE A 42 61.43 -24.60 -53.47
C PHE A 42 61.57 -25.30 -54.82
N ARG A 43 61.20 -24.66 -55.94
CA ARG A 43 61.34 -25.24 -57.30
C ARG A 43 62.80 -25.46 -57.71
N ASN A 44 63.70 -24.58 -57.26
CA ASN A 44 65.13 -24.63 -57.60
C ASN A 44 65.99 -25.32 -56.54
N SER A 45 65.44 -25.64 -55.36
CA SER A 45 66.18 -26.29 -54.27
C SER A 45 66.57 -27.73 -54.60
N LYS A 46 67.85 -28.07 -54.39
CA LYS A 46 68.37 -29.45 -54.50
C LYS A 46 67.62 -30.41 -53.58
N LEU A 47 67.23 -29.94 -52.39
CA LEU A 47 66.48 -30.73 -51.41
C LEU A 47 65.06 -31.12 -51.90
N PHE A 48 64.48 -30.34 -52.81
CA PHE A 48 63.20 -30.68 -53.44
C PHE A 48 63.41 -31.69 -54.58
N ARG A 49 64.47 -31.51 -55.39
CA ARG A 49 64.83 -32.41 -56.50
C ARG A 49 65.30 -33.79 -56.04
N ASP A 50 65.96 -33.88 -54.88
CA ASP A 50 66.41 -35.13 -54.26
C ASP A 50 65.29 -35.86 -53.48
N GLY A 51 64.05 -35.36 -53.52
CA GLY A 51 62.90 -35.96 -52.84
C GLY A 51 62.95 -35.88 -51.31
N VAL A 52 63.77 -34.98 -50.75
CA VAL A 52 63.89 -34.76 -49.31
C VAL A 52 62.68 -33.98 -48.76
N PHE A 53 62.07 -33.13 -49.59
CA PHE A 53 60.80 -32.46 -49.31
C PHE A 53 59.65 -33.12 -50.07
N LYS A 54 58.52 -33.37 -49.41
CA LYS A 54 57.25 -33.64 -50.10
C LYS A 54 56.65 -32.30 -50.56
N ALA A 55 56.15 -32.23 -51.79
CA ALA A 55 55.52 -31.02 -52.33
C ALA A 55 54.37 -30.49 -51.45
N THR A 56 53.65 -31.39 -50.77
CA THR A 56 52.56 -31.05 -49.85
C THR A 56 53.03 -30.47 -48.51
N GLN A 57 54.31 -30.59 -48.16
CA GLN A 57 54.91 -30.10 -46.91
C GLN A 57 55.74 -28.82 -47.11
N THR A 58 55.68 -28.21 -48.29
CA THR A 58 56.40 -26.99 -48.63
C THR A 58 55.41 -25.89 -48.98
N THR A 59 55.84 -24.63 -48.83
CA THR A 59 55.08 -23.40 -49.08
C THR A 59 54.10 -22.99 -47.98
N THR A 60 53.94 -21.68 -47.82
CA THR A 60 53.00 -21.05 -46.90
C THR A 60 51.55 -21.31 -47.33
N ARG A 61 51.30 -21.42 -48.64
CA ARG A 61 49.99 -21.78 -49.19
C ARG A 61 49.50 -23.15 -48.68
N ASN A 62 50.35 -24.17 -48.76
CA ASN A 62 49.98 -25.52 -48.30
C ASN A 62 49.82 -25.59 -46.78
N LEU A 63 50.67 -24.86 -46.03
CA LEU A 63 50.48 -24.70 -44.59
C LEU A 63 49.13 -24.04 -44.27
N SER A 64 48.77 -22.96 -44.97
CA SER A 64 47.50 -22.25 -44.77
C SER A 64 46.29 -23.14 -45.05
N PHE A 65 46.33 -23.96 -46.10
CA PHE A 65 45.27 -24.95 -46.36
C PHE A 65 45.18 -25.99 -45.24
N ALA A 66 46.32 -26.57 -44.83
CA ALA A 66 46.33 -27.56 -43.75
C ALA A 66 45.86 -26.99 -42.40
N VAL A 67 46.21 -25.73 -42.10
CA VAL A 67 45.75 -25.03 -40.90
C VAL A 67 44.26 -24.75 -40.98
N SER A 68 43.75 -24.29 -42.13
CA SER A 68 42.32 -24.05 -42.37
C SER A 68 41.51 -25.34 -42.22
N ASP A 69 41.93 -26.43 -42.86
CA ASP A 69 41.28 -27.74 -42.76
C ASP A 69 41.29 -28.25 -41.31
N CYS A 70 42.42 -28.11 -40.62
CA CYS A 70 42.54 -28.48 -39.21
C CYS A 70 41.65 -27.63 -38.30
N PHE A 71 41.61 -26.31 -38.53
CA PHE A 71 40.78 -25.38 -37.77
C PHE A 71 39.30 -25.73 -37.91
N TRP A 72 38.80 -25.86 -39.13
CA TRP A 72 37.39 -26.17 -39.37
C TRP A 72 37.01 -27.56 -38.90
N LYS A 73 37.91 -28.55 -39.02
CA LYS A 73 37.70 -29.86 -38.40
C LYS A 73 37.55 -29.76 -36.88
N MET A 74 38.46 -29.04 -36.21
CA MET A 74 38.39 -28.85 -34.74
C MET A 74 37.16 -28.05 -34.32
N VAL A 75 36.79 -27.00 -35.06
CA VAL A 75 35.59 -26.20 -34.78
C VAL A 75 34.35 -27.07 -34.91
N LYS A 76 34.23 -27.84 -35.99
CA LYS A 76 33.10 -28.73 -36.20
C LYS A 76 32.96 -29.76 -35.06
N GLU A 77 34.04 -30.47 -34.74
CA GLU A 77 34.05 -31.44 -33.63
C GLU A 77 33.71 -30.78 -32.28
N SER A 78 34.27 -29.60 -32.01
CA SER A 78 34.04 -28.89 -30.75
C SER A 78 32.61 -28.37 -30.62
N VAL A 79 32.05 -27.82 -31.69
CA VAL A 79 30.68 -27.28 -31.70
C VAL A 79 29.65 -28.39 -31.63
N GLU A 80 29.87 -29.52 -32.31
CA GLU A 80 29.01 -30.71 -32.15
C GLU A 80 29.00 -31.18 -30.69
N GLN A 81 30.18 -31.30 -30.05
CA GLN A 81 30.29 -31.66 -28.64
C GLN A 81 29.63 -30.64 -27.70
N GLN A 82 29.79 -29.34 -27.96
CA GLN A 82 29.14 -28.28 -27.17
C GLN A 82 27.62 -28.33 -27.32
N SER A 83 27.12 -28.51 -28.55
CA SER A 83 25.69 -28.70 -28.83
C SER A 83 25.12 -29.87 -28.00
N ASP A 84 25.79 -31.02 -28.00
CA ASP A 84 25.34 -32.20 -27.24
C ASP A 84 25.35 -31.95 -25.73
N THR A 85 26.33 -31.19 -25.23
CA THR A 85 26.37 -30.77 -23.83
C THR A 85 25.17 -29.90 -23.46
N PHE A 86 24.83 -28.90 -24.28
CA PHE A 86 23.67 -28.04 -24.04
C PHE A 86 22.34 -28.80 -24.20
N LYS A 87 22.24 -29.77 -25.11
CA LYS A 87 21.08 -30.67 -25.20
C LYS A 87 20.87 -31.47 -23.92
N ALA A 88 21.95 -32.02 -23.35
CA ALA A 88 21.89 -32.74 -22.08
C ALA A 88 21.49 -31.82 -20.91
N THR A 89 22.09 -30.63 -20.81
CA THR A 89 21.72 -29.62 -19.80
C THR A 89 20.25 -29.23 -19.91
N ARG A 90 19.76 -28.93 -21.12
CA ARG A 90 18.35 -28.62 -21.36
C ARG A 90 17.42 -29.73 -20.88
N PHE A 91 17.73 -30.98 -21.25
CA PHE A 91 16.92 -32.14 -20.84
C PHE A 91 16.85 -32.27 -19.31
N ASN A 92 17.96 -32.04 -18.62
CA ASN A 92 18.01 -32.05 -17.16
C ASN A 92 17.14 -30.93 -16.56
N LEU A 93 17.25 -29.70 -17.07
CA LEU A 93 16.46 -28.56 -16.60
C LEU A 93 14.95 -28.75 -16.88
N GLU A 94 14.58 -29.28 -18.06
CA GLU A 94 13.19 -29.57 -18.41
C GLU A 94 12.60 -30.67 -17.52
N THR A 95 13.43 -31.63 -17.14
CA THR A 95 13.06 -32.70 -16.20
C THR A 95 12.87 -32.12 -14.79
N GLU A 96 13.79 -31.27 -14.33
CA GLU A 96 13.66 -30.56 -13.05
C GLU A 96 12.39 -29.70 -13.01
N TRP A 97 12.07 -29.00 -14.11
CA TRP A 97 10.85 -28.21 -14.23
C TRP A 97 9.60 -29.07 -14.07
N LYS A 98 9.49 -30.15 -14.85
CA LYS A 98 8.33 -31.06 -14.81
C LYS A 98 8.13 -31.67 -13.43
N ASN A 99 9.21 -31.95 -12.72
CA ASN A 99 9.18 -32.51 -11.37
C ASN A 99 8.80 -31.47 -10.31
N SER A 100 9.33 -30.24 -10.41
CA SER A 100 9.15 -29.21 -9.39
C SER A 100 7.87 -28.39 -9.56
N PHE A 101 7.44 -28.16 -10.81
CA PHE A 101 6.33 -27.27 -11.17
C PHE A 101 5.37 -27.94 -12.18
N PRO A 102 4.74 -29.07 -11.82
CA PRO A 102 3.88 -29.80 -12.73
C PRO A 102 2.68 -28.94 -13.17
N LYS A 103 2.36 -28.98 -14.47
CA LYS A 103 1.24 -28.25 -15.09
C LYS A 103 1.36 -26.72 -15.08
N ILE A 104 2.51 -26.17 -14.72
CA ILE A 104 2.81 -24.73 -14.82
C ILE A 104 3.63 -24.50 -16.09
N ARG A 105 3.24 -23.51 -16.89
CA ARG A 105 4.01 -23.06 -18.05
C ARG A 105 5.26 -22.32 -17.58
N GLU A 106 6.38 -22.56 -18.23
CA GLU A 106 7.62 -21.80 -18.06
C GLU A 106 7.39 -20.34 -18.46
N GLN A 107 7.64 -19.43 -17.53
CA GLN A 107 7.54 -17.99 -17.74
C GLN A 107 8.77 -17.34 -17.13
N ASP A 108 9.51 -16.59 -17.94
CA ASP A 108 10.64 -15.80 -17.46
C ASP A 108 10.17 -14.55 -16.70
N ARG A 109 11.14 -13.78 -16.21
CA ARG A 109 10.86 -12.59 -15.42
C ARG A 109 10.09 -11.52 -16.19
N ASP A 110 10.40 -11.32 -17.48
CA ASP A 110 9.73 -10.33 -18.31
C ASP A 110 8.29 -10.76 -18.64
N GLU A 111 8.06 -12.05 -18.94
CA GLU A 111 6.72 -12.60 -19.16
C GLU A 111 5.85 -12.49 -17.90
N LEU A 112 6.43 -12.75 -16.72
CA LEU A 112 5.73 -12.59 -15.44
C LEU A 112 5.44 -11.12 -15.13
N PHE A 113 6.37 -10.22 -15.46
CA PHE A 113 6.17 -8.79 -15.33
C PHE A 113 5.02 -8.31 -16.22
N GLU A 114 5.01 -8.66 -17.51
CA GLU A 114 3.94 -8.25 -18.44
C GLU A 114 2.58 -8.87 -18.07
N LYS A 115 2.57 -10.10 -17.55
CA LYS A 115 1.35 -10.68 -16.97
C LYS A 115 0.84 -9.86 -15.78
N ALA A 116 1.70 -9.54 -14.82
CA ALA A 116 1.34 -8.74 -13.66
C ALA A 116 0.90 -7.32 -14.06
N ARG A 117 1.56 -6.74 -15.05
CA ARG A 117 1.22 -5.43 -15.64
C ARG A 117 -0.21 -5.43 -16.15
N GLY A 118 -0.59 -6.43 -16.95
CA GLY A 118 -1.97 -6.59 -17.43
C GLY A 118 -2.97 -6.70 -16.28
N GLU A 119 -2.71 -7.59 -15.32
CA GLU A 119 -3.59 -7.78 -14.15
C GLU A 119 -3.75 -6.49 -13.33
N ILE A 120 -2.68 -5.74 -13.08
CA ILE A 120 -2.73 -4.48 -12.34
C ILE A 120 -3.55 -3.43 -13.11
N LEU A 121 -3.32 -3.29 -14.41
CA LEU A 121 -4.05 -2.33 -15.24
C LEU A 121 -5.55 -2.65 -15.30
N ASP A 122 -5.91 -3.93 -15.40
CA ASP A 122 -7.30 -4.37 -15.33
C ASP A 122 -7.95 -3.97 -13.99
N GLU A 123 -7.26 -4.15 -12.87
CA GLU A 123 -7.79 -3.75 -11.56
C GLU A 123 -7.95 -2.23 -11.39
N VAL A 124 -7.06 -1.42 -11.97
CA VAL A 124 -7.25 0.04 -11.97
C VAL A 124 -8.49 0.44 -12.77
N ILE A 125 -8.75 -0.22 -13.90
CA ILE A 125 -9.96 0.02 -14.70
C ILE A 125 -11.20 -0.40 -13.89
N ASN A 126 -11.12 -1.51 -13.14
CA ASN A 126 -12.21 -2.01 -12.30
C ASN A 126 -12.63 -1.04 -11.18
N LEU A 127 -11.80 -0.07 -10.78
CA LEU A 127 -12.22 1.00 -9.87
C LEU A 127 -13.44 1.77 -10.38
N SER A 128 -13.56 1.94 -11.70
CA SER A 128 -14.70 2.62 -12.32
C SER A 128 -16.02 1.82 -12.19
N GLN A 129 -15.93 0.51 -11.91
CA GLN A 129 -17.08 -0.37 -11.74
C GLN A 129 -17.60 -0.38 -10.29
N ILE A 130 -16.86 0.19 -9.35
CA ILE A 130 -17.30 0.28 -7.94
C ILE A 130 -18.56 1.17 -7.86
N PRO A 131 -19.67 0.67 -7.27
CA PRO A 131 -20.91 1.43 -7.19
C PRO A 131 -20.76 2.75 -6.43
N SER A 132 -21.46 3.79 -6.90
CA SER A 132 -21.45 5.12 -6.25
C SER A 132 -21.79 5.07 -4.77
N ARG A 133 -22.75 4.21 -4.40
CA ARG A 133 -23.17 4.02 -3.01
C ARG A 133 -22.04 3.47 -2.12
N GLN A 134 -21.25 2.54 -2.62
CA GLN A 134 -20.15 1.95 -1.86
C GLN A 134 -19.07 3.00 -1.58
N TRP A 135 -18.73 3.82 -2.57
CA TRP A 135 -17.83 4.96 -2.37
C TRP A 135 -18.33 5.92 -1.29
N GLU A 136 -19.59 6.33 -1.38
CA GLU A 136 -20.18 7.28 -0.42
C GLU A 136 -20.26 6.71 0.99
N GLU A 137 -20.58 5.42 1.17
CA GLU A 137 -20.60 4.75 2.47
C GLU A 137 -19.18 4.67 3.07
N ASN A 138 -18.18 4.28 2.27
CA ASN A 138 -16.79 4.18 2.72
C ASN A 138 -16.19 5.55 3.03
N LEU A 139 -16.42 6.55 2.18
CA LEU A 139 -15.99 7.93 2.43
C LEU A 139 -16.65 8.48 3.69
N SER A 140 -17.96 8.34 3.85
CA SER A 140 -18.68 8.86 5.02
C SER A 140 -18.19 8.23 6.32
N LYS A 141 -17.90 6.93 6.31
CA LYS A 141 -17.34 6.21 7.46
C LYS A 141 -15.96 6.75 7.84
N HIS A 142 -15.04 6.91 6.89
CA HIS A 142 -13.68 7.41 7.14
C HIS A 142 -13.65 8.89 7.52
N LEU A 143 -14.52 9.70 6.89
CA LEU A 143 -14.75 11.09 7.27
C LEU A 143 -15.15 11.15 8.75
N TRP A 144 -16.22 10.46 9.13
CA TRP A 144 -16.70 10.48 10.51
C TRP A 144 -15.65 9.98 11.50
N SER A 145 -14.99 8.86 11.23
CA SER A 145 -13.98 8.32 12.17
C SER A 145 -12.80 9.26 12.41
N THR A 146 -12.45 10.09 11.42
CA THR A 146 -11.33 11.03 11.52
C THR A 146 -11.76 12.30 12.26
N MET A 147 -12.97 12.81 12.01
CA MET A 147 -13.44 14.08 12.56
C MET A 147 -14.21 13.95 13.88
N SER A 148 -14.69 12.76 14.25
CA SER A 148 -15.62 12.58 15.38
C SER A 148 -15.06 13.10 16.69
N ASN A 149 -13.76 12.90 16.95
CA ASN A 149 -13.12 13.35 18.18
C ASN A 149 -13.15 14.88 18.32
N PHE A 150 -12.74 15.60 17.26
CA PHE A 150 -12.79 17.06 17.21
C PHE A 150 -14.22 17.58 17.32
N ILE A 151 -15.13 17.02 16.53
CA ILE A 151 -16.54 17.43 16.52
C ILE A 151 -17.19 17.23 17.90
N PHE A 152 -16.94 16.09 18.54
CA PHE A 152 -17.59 15.78 19.80
C PHE A 152 -16.98 16.56 20.98
N ASN A 153 -15.65 16.54 21.12
CA ASN A 153 -14.98 17.13 22.28
C ASN A 153 -14.77 18.64 22.13
N ASP A 154 -14.29 19.10 20.97
CA ASP A 154 -13.86 20.50 20.79
C ASP A 154 -14.99 21.43 20.31
N VAL A 155 -16.06 20.87 19.73
CA VAL A 155 -17.21 21.62 19.25
C VAL A 155 -18.43 21.38 20.12
N PHE A 156 -18.94 20.14 20.16
CA PHE A 156 -20.23 19.84 20.81
C PHE A 156 -20.19 20.07 22.32
N ILE A 157 -19.28 19.40 23.06
CA ILE A 157 -19.18 19.56 24.52
C ILE A 157 -18.88 21.01 24.90
N THR A 158 -17.95 21.65 24.21
CA THR A 158 -17.57 23.05 24.47
C THR A 158 -18.77 24.00 24.27
N ALA A 159 -19.57 23.78 23.22
CA ALA A 159 -20.75 24.60 22.96
C ALA A 159 -21.85 24.40 24.02
N THR A 160 -22.08 23.17 24.48
CA THR A 160 -23.09 22.89 25.51
C THR A 160 -22.74 23.51 26.87
N GLN A 161 -21.45 23.67 27.18
CA GLN A 161 -20.99 24.31 28.42
C GLN A 161 -21.31 25.82 28.50
N THR A 162 -21.70 26.46 27.39
CA THR A 162 -22.01 27.90 27.36
C THR A 162 -23.30 28.27 28.11
N GLY A 163 -24.15 27.31 28.44
CA GLY A 163 -25.33 27.54 29.29
C GLY A 163 -26.49 28.26 28.61
N SER A 164 -26.41 28.58 27.32
CA SER A 164 -27.48 29.28 26.59
C SER A 164 -27.52 28.88 25.11
N VAL A 165 -28.71 28.90 24.51
CA VAL A 165 -28.91 28.60 23.08
C VAL A 165 -28.12 29.55 22.18
N GLY A 166 -28.06 30.84 22.54
CA GLY A 166 -27.28 31.85 21.82
C GLY A 166 -25.77 31.59 21.90
N GLY A 167 -25.29 31.25 23.11
CA GLY A 167 -23.89 30.88 23.35
C GLY A 167 -23.48 29.60 22.59
N PHE A 168 -24.34 28.58 22.59
CA PHE A 168 -24.10 27.34 21.88
C PHE A 168 -23.93 27.59 20.39
N ASN A 169 -24.92 28.25 19.77
CA ASN A 169 -24.91 28.47 18.32
C ASN A 169 -23.72 29.32 17.88
N THR A 170 -23.36 30.35 18.66
CA THR A 170 -22.19 31.19 18.38
C THR A 170 -20.90 30.38 18.47
N THR A 171 -20.75 29.54 19.50
CA THR A 171 -19.55 28.72 19.70
C THR A 171 -19.40 27.68 18.59
N VAL A 172 -20.49 27.00 18.24
CA VAL A 172 -20.54 26.04 17.13
C VAL A 172 -20.13 26.71 15.83
N ASP A 173 -20.74 27.85 15.50
CA ASP A 173 -20.48 28.52 14.21
C ASP A 173 -19.04 29.00 14.08
N VAL A 174 -18.49 29.62 15.13
CA VAL A 174 -17.09 30.06 15.14
C VAL A 174 -16.14 28.88 14.95
N LYS A 175 -16.35 27.78 15.71
CA LYS A 175 -15.50 26.58 15.62
C LYS A 175 -15.60 25.90 14.26
N LEU A 176 -16.81 25.71 13.74
CA LEU A 176 -17.03 25.08 12.43
C LEU A 176 -16.48 25.93 11.29
N GLN A 177 -16.62 27.26 11.35
CA GLN A 177 -16.05 28.14 10.35
C GLN A 177 -14.52 28.05 10.32
N GLN A 178 -13.86 28.16 11.48
CA GLN A 178 -12.40 28.02 11.58
C GLN A 178 -11.91 26.67 11.05
N TRP A 179 -12.64 25.59 11.36
CA TRP A 179 -12.32 24.26 10.89
C TRP A 179 -12.49 24.13 9.36
N THR A 180 -13.56 24.70 8.80
CA THR A 180 -13.85 24.68 7.36
C THR A 180 -12.85 25.48 6.54
N GLU A 181 -12.37 26.61 7.07
CA GLU A 181 -11.40 27.45 6.37
C GLU A 181 -10.01 26.79 6.29
N LYS A 182 -9.61 26.08 7.36
CA LYS A 182 -8.22 25.59 7.54
C LYS A 182 -8.05 24.10 7.30
N GLU A 183 -8.79 23.25 8.01
CA GLU A 183 -8.43 21.83 8.16
C GLU A 183 -9.37 20.90 7.37
N LEU A 184 -10.67 21.13 7.42
CA LEU A 184 -11.68 20.19 6.90
C LEU A 184 -11.47 19.85 5.40
N PRO A 185 -11.31 20.81 4.46
CA PRO A 185 -11.12 20.47 3.05
C PRO A 185 -9.86 19.61 2.82
N ARG A 186 -8.77 19.87 3.57
CA ARG A 186 -7.51 19.13 3.45
C ARG A 186 -7.65 17.71 3.98
N GLN A 187 -8.29 17.55 5.15
CA GLN A 187 -8.59 16.25 5.72
C GLN A 187 -9.46 15.42 4.78
N CYS A 188 -10.48 16.04 4.17
CA CYS A 188 -11.36 15.40 3.19
C CYS A 188 -10.63 14.92 1.94
N ILE A 189 -9.72 15.73 1.38
CA ILE A 189 -8.88 15.30 0.25
C ILE A 189 -7.99 14.13 0.65
N HIS A 190 -7.34 14.21 1.81
CA HIS A 190 -6.49 13.12 2.30
C HIS A 190 -7.29 11.82 2.47
N ILE A 191 -8.51 11.90 3.00
CA ILE A 191 -9.40 10.74 3.14
C ILE A 191 -9.82 10.21 1.76
N GLY A 192 -10.13 11.09 0.80
CA GLY A 192 -10.39 10.70 -0.58
C GLY A 192 -9.22 9.92 -1.19
N HIS A 193 -8.00 10.41 -1.01
CA HIS A 193 -6.77 9.74 -1.44
C HIS A 193 -6.60 8.36 -0.79
N LEU A 194 -6.77 8.27 0.53
CA LEU A 194 -6.67 6.99 1.26
C LEU A 194 -7.72 5.98 0.77
N VAL A 195 -8.99 6.39 0.69
CA VAL A 195 -10.09 5.51 0.30
C VAL A 195 -9.95 5.04 -1.15
N LEU A 196 -9.49 5.90 -2.07
CA LEU A 196 -9.20 5.52 -3.46
C LEU A 196 -8.14 4.41 -3.53
N LEU A 197 -7.03 4.58 -2.83
CA LEU A 197 -5.91 3.64 -2.86
C LEU A 197 -6.19 2.36 -2.07
N ASP A 198 -6.97 2.45 -1.00
CA ASP A 198 -7.42 1.28 -0.23
C ASP A 198 -8.40 0.42 -1.04
N GLU A 199 -9.30 1.02 -1.83
CA GLU A 199 -10.14 0.26 -2.76
C GLU A 199 -9.32 -0.37 -3.88
N PHE A 200 -8.33 0.35 -4.42
CA PHE A 200 -7.43 -0.22 -5.43
C PHE A 200 -6.63 -1.42 -4.90
N GLN A 201 -6.05 -1.29 -3.70
CA GLN A 201 -5.40 -2.39 -3.02
C GLN A 201 -6.39 -3.54 -2.73
N GLY A 202 -7.60 -3.20 -2.29
CA GLY A 202 -8.65 -4.17 -2.01
C GLY A 202 -9.08 -4.99 -3.24
N LEU A 203 -9.06 -4.40 -4.44
CA LEU A 203 -9.29 -5.13 -5.69
C LEU A 203 -8.19 -6.14 -5.96
N ILE A 204 -6.92 -5.73 -5.84
CA ILE A 204 -5.76 -6.61 -5.97
C ILE A 204 -5.80 -7.77 -4.96
N GLU A 205 -6.17 -7.50 -3.71
CA GLU A 205 -6.27 -8.53 -2.66
C GLU A 205 -7.45 -9.49 -2.86
N ARG A 206 -8.53 -9.08 -3.53
CA ARG A 206 -9.65 -9.97 -3.86
C ARG A 206 -9.24 -11.02 -4.90
N GLU A 207 -8.44 -10.62 -5.89
CA GLU A 207 -7.86 -11.57 -6.86
C GLU A 207 -7.00 -12.64 -6.18
N GLN A 208 -6.25 -12.26 -5.14
CA GLN A 208 -5.40 -13.19 -4.38
C GLN A 208 -6.17 -14.33 -3.69
N LYS A 209 -7.48 -14.16 -3.47
CA LYS A 209 -8.32 -15.16 -2.79
C LYS A 209 -8.85 -16.25 -3.74
N LYS A 210 -8.58 -16.16 -5.05
CA LYS A 210 -8.99 -17.18 -6.02
C LYS A 210 -8.17 -18.47 -5.85
N SER A 211 -8.83 -19.62 -5.96
CA SER A 211 -8.20 -20.96 -5.78
C SER A 211 -7.04 -21.25 -6.75
N SER A 212 -7.04 -20.61 -7.93
CA SER A 212 -6.00 -20.75 -8.95
C SER A 212 -4.99 -19.60 -8.96
N TYR A 213 -4.91 -18.81 -7.87
CA TYR A 213 -4.06 -17.63 -7.81
C TYR A 213 -2.59 -17.99 -7.64
N ASP A 214 -1.74 -17.34 -8.42
CA ASP A 214 -0.28 -17.50 -8.36
C ASP A 214 0.34 -16.31 -7.60
N SER A 215 0.94 -16.60 -6.44
CA SER A 215 1.47 -15.56 -5.55
C SER A 215 2.79 -14.94 -6.02
N ILE A 216 3.39 -15.42 -7.12
CA ILE A 216 4.74 -14.98 -7.51
C ILE A 216 4.82 -13.48 -7.82
N THR A 217 3.70 -12.87 -8.24
CA THR A 217 3.64 -11.47 -8.64
C THR A 217 3.18 -10.56 -7.50
N ASN A 218 2.96 -11.10 -6.30
CA ASN A 218 2.44 -10.34 -5.15
C ASN A 218 3.35 -9.18 -4.76
N ASP A 219 4.65 -9.43 -4.64
CA ASP A 219 5.62 -8.41 -4.22
C ASP A 219 5.62 -7.24 -5.22
N LEU A 220 5.56 -7.54 -6.53
CA LEU A 220 5.43 -6.53 -7.58
C LEU A 220 4.14 -5.73 -7.46
N LYS A 221 2.99 -6.40 -7.31
CA LYS A 221 1.68 -5.74 -7.15
C LYS A 221 1.65 -4.80 -5.93
N MET A 222 2.16 -5.26 -4.80
CA MET A 222 2.22 -4.46 -3.58
C MET A 222 3.18 -3.28 -3.72
N GLN A 223 4.31 -3.47 -4.41
CA GLN A 223 5.25 -2.38 -4.67
C GLN A 223 4.64 -1.30 -5.58
N VAL A 224 3.83 -1.69 -6.58
CA VAL A 224 3.10 -0.73 -7.42
C VAL A 224 2.07 0.05 -6.60
N VAL A 225 1.28 -0.62 -5.74
CA VAL A 225 0.34 0.06 -4.82
C VAL A 225 1.07 1.05 -3.92
N GLN A 226 2.22 0.67 -3.37
CA GLN A 226 3.02 1.54 -2.51
C GLN A 226 3.60 2.74 -3.28
N ALA A 227 4.06 2.53 -4.51
CA ALA A 227 4.50 3.62 -5.39
C ALA A 227 3.35 4.60 -5.68
N CYS A 228 2.14 4.09 -5.96
CA CYS A 228 0.95 4.92 -6.14
C CYS A 228 0.65 5.77 -4.90
N ARG A 229 0.72 5.19 -3.69
CA ARG A 229 0.55 5.92 -2.41
C ARG A 229 1.53 7.08 -2.24
N SER A 230 2.74 6.97 -2.79
CA SER A 230 3.76 8.03 -2.70
C SER A 230 3.67 9.09 -3.81
N ARG A 231 3.24 8.70 -5.02
CA ARG A 231 3.26 9.55 -6.22
C ARG A 231 1.93 10.26 -6.46
N HIS A 232 0.81 9.66 -6.03
CA HIS A 232 -0.51 10.19 -6.33
C HIS A 232 -0.75 11.54 -5.64
N GLN A 233 -1.16 12.54 -6.42
CA GLN A 233 -1.47 13.88 -5.93
C GLN A 233 -2.85 14.30 -6.38
N TRP A 234 -3.73 14.54 -5.43
CA TRP A 234 -5.11 14.97 -5.70
C TRP A 234 -5.18 16.30 -6.45
N ASP A 235 -6.24 16.55 -7.21
CA ASP A 235 -6.40 17.81 -7.94
C ASP A 235 -6.41 19.01 -6.98
N SER A 236 -5.48 19.94 -7.21
CA SER A 236 -5.36 21.19 -6.48
C SER A 236 -6.66 22.01 -6.41
N LYS A 237 -7.51 21.93 -7.45
CA LYS A 237 -8.79 22.66 -7.50
C LYS A 237 -9.86 22.10 -6.57
N ALA A 238 -9.70 20.84 -6.13
CA ALA A 238 -10.65 20.19 -5.23
C ALA A 238 -10.77 20.93 -3.90
N LEU A 239 -9.67 21.51 -3.41
CA LEU A 239 -9.61 22.15 -2.10
C LEU A 239 -10.61 23.30 -1.98
N ASP A 240 -10.58 24.21 -2.95
CA ASP A 240 -11.44 25.40 -2.94
C ASP A 240 -12.90 25.02 -3.20
N SER A 241 -13.13 24.06 -4.11
CA SER A 241 -14.47 23.54 -4.38
C SER A 241 -15.09 22.90 -3.13
N LEU A 242 -14.33 22.09 -2.39
CA LEU A 242 -14.79 21.45 -1.16
C LEU A 242 -15.07 22.50 -0.08
N ARG A 243 -14.20 23.49 0.07
CA ARG A 243 -14.39 24.57 1.06
C ARG A 243 -15.72 25.28 0.87
N VAL A 244 -16.09 25.62 -0.37
CA VAL A 244 -17.35 26.32 -0.66
C VAL A 244 -18.57 25.47 -0.29
N ILE A 245 -18.63 24.22 -0.75
CA ILE A 245 -19.79 23.35 -0.48
C ILE A 245 -19.91 22.99 1.00
N GLN A 246 -18.79 22.80 1.70
CA GLN A 246 -18.75 22.49 3.12
C GLN A 246 -19.18 23.69 3.96
N THR A 247 -18.71 24.89 3.61
CA THR A 247 -19.14 26.14 4.26
C THR A 247 -20.63 26.32 4.12
N GLN A 248 -21.18 26.14 2.92
CA GLN A 248 -22.62 26.25 2.68
C GLN A 248 -23.43 25.22 3.48
N ALA A 249 -22.98 23.96 3.49
CA ALA A 249 -23.65 22.88 4.23
C ALA A 249 -23.63 23.13 5.74
N LEU A 250 -22.50 23.62 6.26
CA LEU A 250 -22.34 23.92 7.67
C LEU A 250 -23.01 25.24 8.07
N GLN A 251 -23.33 26.19 7.19
CA GLN A 251 -24.04 27.42 7.58
C GLN A 251 -25.56 27.27 7.59
N ASP A 252 -26.10 26.26 6.90
CA ASP A 252 -27.54 26.04 6.83
C ASP A 252 -28.09 25.62 8.21
N ARG A 253 -29.06 26.36 8.75
CA ARG A 253 -29.72 26.03 10.02
C ARG A 253 -31.14 25.51 9.85
N ASN A 254 -31.61 25.40 8.61
CA ASN A 254 -32.99 25.08 8.30
C ASN A 254 -33.14 23.60 7.95
N VAL A 255 -33.63 22.81 8.91
CA VAL A 255 -33.97 21.41 8.69
C VAL A 255 -35.27 21.36 7.86
N PRO A 256 -35.23 20.89 6.61
CA PRO A 256 -36.31 21.14 5.66
C PRO A 256 -37.55 20.27 5.89
N ASP A 257 -37.37 19.06 6.42
CA ASP A 257 -38.44 18.08 6.56
C ASP A 257 -38.25 17.17 7.78
N LYS A 258 -39.35 16.51 8.17
CA LYS A 258 -39.39 15.61 9.35
C LYS A 258 -38.46 14.40 9.19
N GLN A 259 -38.25 13.91 7.97
CA GLN A 259 -37.38 12.76 7.74
C GLN A 259 -35.92 13.12 8.04
N GLN A 260 -35.47 14.30 7.60
CA GLN A 260 -34.13 14.81 7.90
C GLN A 260 -33.95 15.12 9.39
N TRP A 261 -34.99 15.64 10.04
CA TRP A 261 -35.01 15.83 11.49
C TRP A 261 -34.83 14.51 12.25
N GLU A 262 -35.62 13.49 11.94
CA GLU A 262 -35.51 12.16 12.55
C GLU A 262 -34.16 11.49 12.22
N SER A 263 -33.63 11.71 11.02
CA SER A 263 -32.33 11.20 10.60
C SER A 263 -31.19 11.84 11.41
N ALA A 264 -31.26 13.15 11.68
CA ALA A 264 -30.30 13.86 12.52
C ALA A 264 -30.37 13.41 13.98
N ILE A 265 -31.59 13.19 14.52
CA ILE A 265 -31.77 12.61 15.86
C ILE A 265 -31.13 11.22 15.94
N LYS A 266 -31.39 10.35 14.96
CA LYS A 266 -30.78 9.00 14.92
C LYS A 266 -29.26 9.07 14.84
N PHE A 267 -28.73 10.01 14.07
CA PHE A 267 -27.28 10.23 13.97
C PHE A 267 -26.69 10.65 15.32
N MET A 268 -27.26 11.69 15.96
CA MET A 268 -26.85 12.14 17.30
C MET A 268 -26.97 11.00 18.33
N GLU A 269 -28.09 10.28 18.34
CA GLU A 269 -28.33 9.15 19.24
C GLU A 269 -27.25 8.07 19.10
N ASN A 270 -26.89 7.70 17.86
CA ASN A 270 -25.83 6.72 17.61
C ASN A 270 -24.46 7.21 18.10
N VAL A 271 -24.14 8.49 17.88
CA VAL A 271 -22.88 9.09 18.37
C VAL A 271 -22.82 9.06 19.89
N LEU A 272 -23.87 9.54 20.55
CA LEU A 272 -23.96 9.58 22.01
C LEU A 272 -23.93 8.18 22.64
N ARG A 273 -24.63 7.20 22.04
CA ARG A 273 -24.60 5.81 22.53
C ARG A 273 -23.21 5.20 22.44
N LYS A 274 -22.52 5.39 21.31
CA LYS A 274 -21.16 4.87 21.12
C LYS A 274 -20.17 5.48 22.12
N GLU A 275 -20.24 6.80 22.32
CA GLU A 275 -19.41 7.49 23.33
C GLU A 275 -19.77 7.05 24.76
N LEU A 276 -21.06 6.84 25.05
CA LEU A 276 -21.52 6.36 26.36
C LEU A 276 -21.04 4.94 26.65
N GLU A 277 -21.18 4.03 25.69
CA GLU A 277 -20.67 2.66 25.80
C GLU A 277 -19.15 2.66 26.03
N HIS A 278 -18.41 3.53 25.32
CA HIS A 278 -16.98 3.68 25.53
C HIS A 278 -16.65 4.16 26.95
N GLU A 279 -17.26 5.25 27.43
CA GLU A 279 -17.03 5.80 28.77
C GLU A 279 -17.48 4.86 29.89
N GLU A 280 -18.63 4.20 29.75
CA GLU A 280 -19.11 3.19 30.70
C GLU A 280 -18.18 1.98 30.72
N SER A 281 -17.68 1.52 29.56
CA SER A 281 -16.72 0.40 29.49
C SER A 281 -15.37 0.75 30.13
N GLU A 282 -14.89 1.98 29.94
CA GLU A 282 -13.67 2.51 30.56
C GLU A 282 -13.85 2.62 32.08
N LEU A 283 -14.98 3.19 32.54
CA LEU A 283 -15.29 3.27 33.97
C LEU A 283 -15.42 1.87 34.58
N LEU A 284 -16.09 0.94 33.90
CA LEU A 284 -16.23 -0.44 34.33
C LEU A 284 -14.91 -1.20 34.30
N SER A 285 -14.01 -0.97 33.35
CA SER A 285 -12.69 -1.62 33.31
C SER A 285 -11.79 -1.12 34.46
N ASN A 286 -11.88 0.17 34.79
CA ASN A 286 -11.25 0.79 35.95
C ASN A 286 -11.92 0.42 37.29
N MET A 287 -13.13 -0.15 37.25
CA MET A 287 -13.81 -0.76 38.40
C MET A 287 -13.64 -2.29 38.47
N ASN A 288 -13.40 -2.95 37.33
CA ASN A 288 -13.50 -4.40 37.11
C ASN A 288 -12.31 -4.96 36.32
N GLN A 289 -11.05 -4.64 36.67
CA GLN A 289 -9.92 -5.56 36.40
C GLN A 289 -10.05 -6.90 37.16
N SER A 290 -11.27 -7.33 37.45
CA SER A 290 -11.65 -8.48 38.22
C SER A 290 -12.36 -9.55 37.39
N SER A 291 -12.87 -9.29 36.17
CA SER A 291 -13.72 -10.30 35.50
C SER A 291 -12.94 -11.32 34.65
N TRP A 292 -11.89 -10.92 33.91
CA TRP A 292 -11.07 -11.85 33.12
C TRP A 292 -9.91 -12.47 33.93
N LYS A 293 -9.36 -11.73 34.91
CA LYS A 293 -8.31 -12.22 35.82
C LYS A 293 -8.83 -13.15 36.93
N LYS A 294 -10.15 -13.25 37.15
CA LYS A 294 -10.75 -14.20 38.12
C LYS A 294 -10.82 -15.64 37.61
N LEU A 295 -10.68 -15.89 36.31
CA LEU A 295 -10.73 -17.24 35.73
C LEU A 295 -9.39 -18.00 35.81
N ILE A 296 -8.27 -17.34 36.11
CA ILE A 296 -6.93 -17.97 36.18
C ILE A 296 -6.27 -17.81 37.57
N GLY A 297 -7.08 -17.56 38.62
CA GLY A 297 -6.62 -17.68 40.00
C GLY A 297 -6.58 -16.36 40.78
N PHE A 298 -7.40 -16.32 41.83
CA PHE A 298 -7.40 -15.41 42.98
C PHE A 298 -6.51 -14.15 42.91
N GLN A 299 -7.13 -13.02 42.58
CA GLN A 299 -6.61 -11.71 43.00
C GLN A 299 -7.77 -10.79 43.42
N LYS A 300 -7.67 -10.23 44.63
CA LYS A 300 -8.65 -9.29 45.22
C LYS A 300 -8.59 -7.96 44.45
N SER A 301 -9.74 -7.30 44.29
CA SER A 301 -9.85 -5.93 43.73
C SER A 301 -8.80 -5.00 44.37
N THR A 302 -8.17 -4.15 43.56
CA THR A 302 -7.16 -3.22 44.06
C THR A 302 -7.80 -2.19 45.00
N ILE A 303 -7.05 -1.68 45.98
CA ILE A 303 -7.56 -0.67 46.93
C ILE A 303 -8.08 0.57 46.18
N GLU A 304 -7.41 0.93 45.08
CA GLU A 304 -7.76 2.07 44.23
C GLU A 304 -9.09 1.88 43.49
N GLU A 305 -9.38 0.69 42.96
CA GLU A 305 -10.70 0.36 42.37
C GLU A 305 -11.82 0.57 43.39
N LYS A 306 -11.62 0.07 44.62
CA LYS A 306 -12.60 0.23 45.71
C LYS A 306 -12.79 1.70 46.10
N TYR A 307 -11.71 2.48 46.12
CA TYR A 307 -11.76 3.92 46.39
C TYR A 307 -12.50 4.67 45.28
N ARG A 308 -12.27 4.32 44.01
CA ARG A 308 -12.96 4.92 42.86
C ARG A 308 -14.46 4.61 42.89
N GLN A 309 -14.84 3.37 43.21
CA GLN A 309 -16.25 2.98 43.35
C GLN A 309 -17.00 3.79 44.41
N GLN A 310 -16.38 4.03 45.58
CA GLN A 310 -17.01 4.85 46.63
C GLN A 310 -17.01 6.34 46.26
N CYS A 311 -15.96 6.82 45.59
CA CYS A 311 -15.92 8.17 45.05
C CYS A 311 -17.05 8.42 44.04
N VAL A 312 -17.29 7.49 43.11
CA VAL A 312 -18.42 7.57 42.17
C VAL A 312 -19.75 7.68 42.91
N LYS A 313 -19.98 6.86 43.95
CA LYS A 313 -21.23 6.93 44.74
C LYS A 313 -21.44 8.27 45.44
N GLU A 314 -20.39 8.88 45.98
CA GLU A 314 -20.51 10.22 46.58
C GLU A 314 -20.74 11.30 45.51
N LEU A 315 -20.11 11.19 44.34
CA LEU A 315 -20.29 12.10 43.21
C LEU A 315 -21.68 11.98 42.58
N ASP A 316 -22.26 10.78 42.53
CA ASP A 316 -23.64 10.54 42.08
C ASP A 316 -24.65 11.29 42.97
N LYS A 317 -24.39 11.37 44.30
CA LYS A 317 -25.24 12.17 45.21
C LYS A 317 -25.18 13.66 44.88
N ILE A 318 -24.00 14.17 44.49
CA ILE A 318 -23.84 15.56 44.04
C ILE A 318 -24.63 15.79 42.75
N LEU A 319 -24.53 14.87 41.77
CA LEU A 319 -25.31 14.94 40.53
C LEU A 319 -26.82 14.96 40.80
N ILE A 320 -27.33 14.06 41.64
CA ILE A 320 -28.75 13.99 42.00
C ILE A 320 -29.20 15.29 42.68
N SER A 321 -28.39 15.81 43.61
CA SER A 321 -28.69 17.06 44.32
C SER A 321 -28.77 18.25 43.36
N ARG A 322 -27.80 18.34 42.43
CA ARG A 322 -27.80 19.40 41.41
C ARG A 322 -28.98 19.26 40.43
N GLN A 323 -29.37 18.04 40.05
CA GLN A 323 -30.52 17.79 39.18
C GLN A 323 -31.85 18.21 39.85
N GLN A 324 -31.99 17.98 41.16
CA GLN A 324 -33.17 18.41 41.91
C GLN A 324 -33.26 19.94 42.00
N LEU A 325 -32.13 20.63 42.13
CA LEU A 325 -32.08 22.10 42.13
C LEU A 325 -32.50 22.66 40.77
N ASP A 326 -32.03 22.07 39.67
CA ASP A 326 -32.36 22.45 38.29
C ASP A 326 -33.85 22.25 37.95
N GLN A 327 -34.51 21.26 38.56
CA GLN A 327 -35.97 21.07 38.41
C GLN A 327 -36.80 22.08 39.20
N THR A 328 -36.25 22.63 40.29
CA THR A 328 -36.99 23.50 41.22
C THR A 328 -36.85 24.98 40.85
N ILE A 329 -35.70 25.34 40.30
CA ILE A 329 -35.39 26.68 39.79
C ILE A 329 -35.51 26.56 38.27
N LYS A 330 -36.60 27.06 37.66
CA LYS A 330 -36.78 27.12 36.19
C LYS A 330 -35.77 28.07 35.51
N VAL A 331 -34.50 27.89 35.78
CA VAL A 331 -33.38 28.58 35.16
C VAL A 331 -32.66 27.49 34.41
N ASN A 332 -32.50 27.63 33.09
CA ASN A 332 -31.64 26.81 32.26
C ASN A 332 -30.18 26.93 32.73
N GLN A 333 -29.85 26.38 33.90
CA GLN A 333 -28.51 26.41 34.45
C GLN A 333 -27.87 25.08 34.15
N VAL A 334 -27.18 25.03 32.99
CA VAL A 334 -26.40 23.85 32.59
C VAL A 334 -25.55 23.39 33.76
N LEU A 335 -25.72 22.12 34.12
CA LEU A 335 -24.95 21.47 35.16
C LEU A 335 -23.46 21.70 34.92
N ARG A 336 -22.77 22.38 35.85
CA ARG A 336 -21.35 22.74 35.69
C ARG A 336 -20.49 21.49 35.51
N SER A 337 -19.58 21.53 34.54
CA SER A 337 -18.63 20.45 34.26
C SER A 337 -17.54 20.29 35.34
N THR A 338 -17.40 21.26 36.25
CA THR A 338 -16.45 21.22 37.36
C THR A 338 -17.15 21.15 38.72
N LEU A 339 -16.46 20.59 39.71
CA LEU A 339 -16.86 20.66 41.11
C LEU A 339 -16.48 22.02 41.70
N ASP A 340 -17.38 22.62 42.48
CA ASP A 340 -17.04 23.78 43.29
C ASP A 340 -16.18 23.35 44.49
N GLN A 341 -15.42 24.28 45.09
CA GLN A 341 -14.53 23.97 46.23
C GLN A 341 -15.29 23.35 47.42
N ASP A 342 -16.53 23.78 47.65
CA ASP A 342 -17.37 23.27 48.74
C ASP A 342 -17.84 21.83 48.48
N GLU A 343 -18.20 21.51 47.23
CA GLU A 343 -18.60 20.16 46.82
C GLU A 343 -17.40 19.20 46.86
N LEU A 344 -16.24 19.65 46.37
CA LEU A 344 -14.99 18.90 46.43
C LEU A 344 -14.61 18.60 47.89
N THR A 345 -14.72 19.60 48.77
CA THR A 345 -14.46 19.44 50.21
C THR A 345 -15.46 18.47 50.85
N THR A 346 -16.72 18.53 50.45
CA THR A 346 -17.79 17.65 50.95
C THR A 346 -17.54 16.19 50.57
N VAL A 347 -17.25 15.93 49.28
CA VAL A 347 -16.93 14.59 48.78
C VAL A 347 -15.69 14.04 49.49
N LYS A 348 -14.63 14.86 49.63
CA LYS A 348 -13.41 14.46 50.33
C LYS A 348 -13.65 14.10 51.80
N LYS A 349 -14.40 14.91 52.54
CA LYS A 349 -14.74 14.63 53.94
C LYS A 349 -15.59 13.36 54.09
N ASN A 350 -16.54 13.14 53.19
CA ASN A 350 -17.36 11.93 53.18
C ASN A 350 -16.53 10.66 52.93
N LEU A 351 -15.57 10.72 52.00
CA LEU A 351 -14.64 9.62 51.74
C LEU A 351 -13.71 9.37 52.94
N GLN A 352 -13.19 10.43 53.57
CA GLN A 352 -12.37 10.32 54.78
C GLN A 352 -13.13 9.70 55.95
N ALA A 353 -14.42 10.03 56.12
CA ALA A 353 -15.29 9.40 57.12
C ALA A 353 -15.46 7.88 56.87
N GLN A 354 -15.37 7.44 55.61
CA GLN A 354 -15.36 6.03 55.21
C GLN A 354 -13.97 5.38 55.28
N LYS A 355 -12.97 6.07 55.86
CA LYS A 355 -11.55 5.65 55.93
C LYS A 355 -10.90 5.52 54.54
N ILE A 356 -11.32 6.35 53.60
CA ILE A 356 -10.76 6.44 52.24
C ILE A 356 -10.08 7.80 52.11
N ASP A 357 -8.76 7.81 52.01
CA ASP A 357 -7.99 9.03 51.79
C ASP A 357 -7.54 9.11 50.32
N VAL A 358 -8.01 10.12 49.61
CA VAL A 358 -7.76 10.34 48.17
C VAL A 358 -7.41 11.80 47.92
N SER A 359 -6.60 12.05 46.90
CA SER A 359 -6.23 13.40 46.48
C SER A 359 -7.42 14.15 45.86
N ASN A 360 -7.33 15.47 45.83
CA ASN A 360 -8.32 16.30 45.12
C ASN A 360 -8.33 15.97 43.62
N ASP A 361 -7.16 15.69 43.04
CA ASP A 361 -7.02 15.32 41.63
C ASP A 361 -7.75 14.01 41.32
N PHE A 362 -7.65 13.01 42.21
CA PHE A 362 -8.39 11.74 42.06
C PHE A 362 -9.91 11.96 42.02
N ILE A 363 -10.42 12.86 42.87
CA ILE A 363 -11.86 13.18 42.91
C ILE A 363 -12.25 13.93 41.63
N ASN A 364 -11.45 14.91 41.20
CA ASN A 364 -11.71 15.68 39.97
C ASN A 364 -11.68 14.79 38.72
N ASP A 365 -10.69 13.90 38.59
CA ASP A 365 -10.58 12.96 37.48
C ASP A 365 -11.77 12.00 37.44
N THR A 366 -12.21 11.53 38.61
CA THR A 366 -13.40 10.67 38.73
C THR A 366 -14.66 11.46 38.37
N TRP A 367 -14.76 12.72 38.80
CA TRP A 367 -15.86 13.61 38.48
C TRP A 367 -15.99 13.89 36.98
N GLN A 368 -14.89 14.18 36.29
CA GLN A 368 -14.94 14.44 34.84
C GLN A 368 -15.58 13.26 34.08
N ARG A 369 -15.24 12.02 34.46
CA ARG A 369 -15.83 10.81 33.88
C ARG A 369 -17.30 10.63 34.24
N VAL A 370 -17.65 10.77 35.51
CA VAL A 370 -19.03 10.66 36.01
C VAL A 370 -19.93 11.72 35.37
N TYR A 371 -19.45 12.96 35.29
CA TYR A 371 -20.13 14.05 34.60
C TYR A 371 -20.32 13.77 33.12
N LYS A 372 -19.29 13.26 32.41
CA LYS A 372 -19.39 12.93 30.98
C LYS A 372 -20.46 11.86 30.72
N ILE A 373 -20.53 10.81 31.54
CA ILE A 373 -21.59 9.78 31.45
C ILE A 373 -22.98 10.38 31.69
N TYR A 374 -23.12 11.22 32.72
CA TYR A 374 -24.36 11.92 32.99
C TYR A 374 -24.78 12.82 31.82
N PHE A 375 -23.85 13.61 31.29
CA PHE A 375 -24.03 14.49 30.14
C PHE A 375 -24.54 13.73 28.92
N LEU A 376 -23.91 12.58 28.61
CA LEU A 376 -24.32 11.71 27.51
C LEU A 376 -25.74 11.17 27.70
N LYS A 377 -26.09 10.70 28.91
CA LYS A 377 -27.44 10.23 29.24
C LYS A 377 -28.48 11.34 29.12
N GLN A 378 -28.16 12.55 29.59
CA GLN A 378 -29.07 13.69 29.48
C GLN A 378 -29.35 14.06 28.03
N ASN A 379 -28.31 14.14 27.19
CA ASN A 379 -28.47 14.43 25.76
C ASN A 379 -29.22 13.31 25.00
N LEU A 380 -29.12 12.06 25.46
CA LEU A 380 -29.95 10.96 24.93
C LEU A 380 -31.43 11.15 25.27
N THR A 381 -31.77 11.66 26.45
CA THR A 381 -33.14 12.05 26.78
C THR A 381 -33.61 13.19 25.87
N THR A 382 -32.77 14.21 25.63
CA THR A 382 -33.06 15.28 24.67
C THR A 382 -33.41 14.75 23.27
N CYS A 383 -32.69 13.73 22.78
CA CYS A 383 -33.02 13.07 21.50
C CYS A 383 -34.43 12.47 21.48
N VAL A 384 -34.88 11.89 22.60
CA VAL A 384 -36.23 11.31 22.73
C VAL A 384 -37.28 12.43 22.71
N ASP A 385 -37.04 13.49 23.47
CA ASP A 385 -37.96 14.62 23.57
C ASP A 385 -38.08 15.31 22.21
N CYS A 386 -36.97 15.68 21.60
CA CYS A 386 -36.92 16.38 20.30
C CYS A 386 -37.58 15.62 19.14
N ARG A 387 -37.79 14.30 19.25
CA ARG A 387 -38.43 13.49 18.21
C ARG A 387 -39.84 13.95 17.88
N ARG A 388 -40.58 14.51 18.84
CA ARG A 388 -41.95 15.00 18.64
C ARG A 388 -42.02 16.50 18.33
N PHE A 389 -40.89 17.21 18.33
CA PHE A 389 -40.86 18.67 18.31
C PHE A 389 -40.65 19.31 16.93
N PHE A 390 -40.50 18.52 15.86
CA PHE A 390 -40.28 19.07 14.50
C PHE A 390 -41.35 20.10 14.09
N TYR A 391 -42.62 19.87 14.42
CA TYR A 391 -43.70 20.80 14.11
C TYR A 391 -43.55 22.17 14.80
N TYR A 392 -43.06 22.19 16.05
CA TYR A 392 -42.83 23.42 16.80
C TYR A 392 -41.58 24.15 16.28
N TYR A 393 -40.53 23.40 15.97
CA TYR A 393 -39.32 23.90 15.31
C TYR A 393 -39.67 24.64 14.00
N GLN A 394 -40.47 24.04 13.12
CA GLN A 394 -40.83 24.64 11.83
C GLN A 394 -41.64 25.95 11.97
N LYS A 395 -42.39 26.10 13.06
CA LYS A 395 -43.19 27.31 13.35
C LYS A 395 -42.43 28.39 14.11
N GLY A 396 -41.15 28.15 14.46
CA GLY A 396 -40.34 29.11 15.20
C GLY A 396 -40.76 29.30 16.66
N PHE A 397 -41.57 28.39 17.22
CA PHE A 397 -41.98 28.46 18.62
C PHE A 397 -40.83 27.99 19.52
N SER A 398 -40.21 28.91 20.26
CA SER A 398 -39.17 28.65 21.27
C SER A 398 -39.69 28.77 22.72
N ASP A 399 -40.90 29.29 22.92
CA ASP A 399 -41.46 29.62 24.25
C ASP A 399 -41.88 28.41 25.12
N GLN A 400 -41.76 27.17 24.63
CA GLN A 400 -42.12 25.96 25.40
C GLN A 400 -40.95 25.37 26.21
N GLY A 401 -39.78 26.00 26.20
CA GLY A 401 -38.64 25.60 27.05
C GLY A 401 -37.91 24.34 26.62
N LEU A 402 -38.14 23.85 25.38
CA LEU A 402 -37.42 22.72 24.81
C LEU A 402 -36.70 23.14 23.53
N ASP A 403 -35.38 23.33 23.63
CA ASP A 403 -34.53 23.85 22.56
C ASP A 403 -33.75 22.74 21.87
N CYS A 404 -34.20 22.27 20.72
CA CYS A 404 -33.57 21.18 19.94
C CYS A 404 -32.42 21.66 19.04
N HIS A 405 -31.59 22.57 19.54
CA HIS A 405 -30.54 23.22 18.78
C HIS A 405 -29.35 22.28 18.49
N GLU A 406 -29.14 21.28 19.34
CA GLU A 406 -28.22 20.17 19.11
C GLU A 406 -28.63 19.34 17.89
N ILE A 407 -29.94 19.12 17.68
CA ILE A 407 -30.44 18.39 16.51
C ILE A 407 -30.10 19.12 15.21
N VAL A 408 -30.24 20.44 15.20
CA VAL A 408 -29.87 21.28 14.04
C VAL A 408 -28.36 21.20 13.76
N PHE A 409 -27.54 21.19 14.81
CA PHE A 409 -26.09 20.99 14.68
C PHE A 409 -25.73 19.62 14.09
N PHE A 410 -26.30 18.53 14.62
CA PHE A 410 -26.04 17.19 14.10
C PHE A 410 -26.58 16.99 12.68
N TRP A 411 -27.68 17.68 12.31
CA TRP A 411 -28.16 17.73 10.94
C TRP A 411 -27.15 18.41 10.00
N ARG A 412 -26.62 19.58 10.37
CA ARG A 412 -25.57 20.30 9.63
C ARG A 412 -24.36 19.42 9.37
N LEU A 413 -23.88 18.74 10.40
CA LEU A 413 -22.74 17.83 10.31
C LEU A 413 -23.02 16.65 9.38
N LYS A 414 -24.16 15.98 9.58
CA LYS A 414 -24.56 14.85 8.74
C LYS A 414 -24.63 15.26 7.28
N ARG A 415 -25.29 16.39 6.99
CA ARG A 415 -25.41 16.94 5.64
C ARG A 415 -24.05 17.30 5.04
N MET A 416 -23.14 17.89 5.83
CA MET A 416 -21.78 18.20 5.39
C MET A 416 -21.04 16.93 4.99
N ILE A 417 -21.13 15.86 5.79
CA ILE A 417 -20.51 14.55 5.47
C ILE A 417 -21.10 14.00 4.17
N GLU A 418 -22.42 13.96 4.03
CA GLU A 418 -23.10 13.43 2.84
C GLU A 418 -22.74 14.19 1.56
N ILE A 419 -22.77 15.53 1.59
CA ILE A 419 -22.40 16.37 0.45
C ILE A 419 -20.92 16.23 0.12
N THR A 420 -20.06 16.18 1.13
CA THR A 420 -18.62 16.00 0.95
C THR A 420 -18.30 14.63 0.33
N SER A 421 -18.91 13.56 0.84
CA SER A 421 -18.74 12.21 0.30
C SER A 421 -19.16 12.12 -1.16
N ASN A 422 -20.31 12.70 -1.53
CA ASN A 422 -20.74 12.75 -2.92
C ASN A 422 -19.78 13.59 -3.79
N ALA A 423 -19.31 14.74 -3.29
CA ALA A 423 -18.37 15.58 -4.03
C ALA A 423 -17.02 14.89 -4.28
N ILE A 424 -16.46 14.23 -3.26
CA ILE A 424 -15.23 13.44 -3.39
C ILE A 424 -15.46 12.27 -4.34
N ARG A 425 -16.58 11.54 -4.22
CA ARG A 425 -16.94 10.47 -5.15
C ARG A 425 -16.99 10.99 -6.60
N GLN A 426 -17.61 12.14 -6.85
CA GLN A 426 -17.62 12.74 -8.19
C GLN A 426 -16.21 13.03 -8.70
N GLN A 427 -15.33 13.55 -7.84
CA GLN A 427 -13.92 13.78 -8.20
C GLN A 427 -13.20 12.45 -8.51
N ILE A 428 -13.43 11.40 -7.70
CA ILE A 428 -12.90 10.06 -7.94
C ILE A 428 -13.34 9.55 -9.31
N SER A 429 -14.64 9.47 -9.54
CA SER A 429 -15.20 8.89 -10.77
C SER A 429 -14.83 9.67 -12.03
N ASN A 430 -14.80 11.01 -11.96
CA ASN A 430 -14.63 11.85 -13.14
C ASN A 430 -13.17 12.17 -13.45
N ILE A 431 -12.31 12.23 -12.43
CA ILE A 431 -10.94 12.76 -12.54
C ILE A 431 -9.94 11.75 -12.00
N GLU A 432 -10.01 11.40 -10.72
CA GLU A 432 -8.89 10.74 -10.05
C GLU A 432 -8.67 9.29 -10.48
N THR A 433 -9.70 8.53 -10.85
CA THR A 433 -9.51 7.18 -11.41
C THR A 433 -8.65 7.21 -12.69
N ARG A 434 -8.89 8.18 -13.60
CA ARG A 434 -8.10 8.34 -14.83
C ARG A 434 -6.70 8.88 -14.58
N ARG A 435 -6.50 9.63 -13.48
CA ARG A 435 -5.17 10.10 -13.07
C ARG A 435 -4.36 8.95 -12.50
N LEU A 436 -4.95 8.19 -11.59
CA LEU A 436 -4.36 6.97 -11.04
C LEU A 436 -4.02 5.96 -12.14
N GLU A 437 -4.89 5.75 -13.14
CA GLU A 437 -4.59 4.88 -14.28
C GLU A 437 -3.33 5.29 -15.05
N ARG A 438 -3.15 6.61 -15.29
CA ARG A 438 -1.95 7.12 -15.95
C ARG A 438 -0.72 6.95 -15.07
N GLU A 439 -0.83 7.27 -13.79
CA GLU A 439 0.27 7.13 -12.83
C GLU A 439 0.70 5.66 -12.67
N VAL A 440 -0.24 4.72 -12.65
CA VAL A 440 0.05 3.28 -12.62
C VAL A 440 0.79 2.84 -13.88
N LYS A 441 0.38 3.33 -15.07
CA LYS A 441 1.12 3.06 -16.32
C LYS A 441 2.55 3.58 -16.25
N ASP A 442 2.73 4.83 -15.83
CA ASP A 442 4.06 5.42 -15.68
C ASP A 442 4.92 4.63 -14.68
N ILE A 443 4.36 4.23 -13.53
CA ILE A 443 5.08 3.42 -12.52
C ILE A 443 5.47 2.06 -13.10
N LEU A 444 4.59 1.41 -13.86
CA LEU A 444 4.88 0.12 -14.50
C LEU A 444 5.94 0.27 -15.60
N ASP A 445 5.93 1.37 -16.34
CA ASP A 445 6.99 1.67 -17.32
C ASP A 445 8.36 1.91 -16.64
N ASP A 446 8.37 2.68 -15.54
CA ASP A 446 9.55 2.91 -14.72
C ASP A 446 10.10 1.57 -14.17
N PHE A 447 9.23 0.68 -13.71
CA PHE A 447 9.62 -0.63 -13.17
C PHE A 447 10.07 -1.59 -14.27
N SER A 448 9.49 -1.51 -15.47
CA SER A 448 9.87 -2.36 -16.61
C SER A 448 11.33 -2.16 -17.01
N GLY A 449 11.81 -0.90 -16.94
CA GLY A 449 13.19 -0.52 -17.26
C GLY A 449 14.23 -0.80 -16.17
N ASP A 450 13.82 -1.14 -14.94
CA ASP A 450 14.72 -1.41 -13.82
C ASP A 450 14.89 -2.93 -13.60
N GLU A 451 15.94 -3.48 -14.21
CA GLU A 451 16.27 -4.91 -14.09
C GLU A 451 16.58 -5.35 -12.64
N ILE A 452 17.16 -4.47 -11.82
CA ILE A 452 17.51 -4.78 -10.44
C ILE A 452 16.23 -4.87 -9.61
N LEU A 453 15.33 -3.90 -9.79
CA LEU A 453 14.03 -3.90 -9.13
C LEU A 453 13.20 -5.12 -9.55
N LYS A 454 13.11 -5.42 -10.86
CA LYS A 454 12.44 -6.63 -11.35
C LYS A 454 13.01 -7.88 -10.70
N ALA A 455 14.34 -8.03 -10.65
CA ALA A 455 14.98 -9.19 -10.04
C ALA A 455 14.68 -9.33 -8.54
N ASN A 456 14.56 -8.22 -7.82
CA ASN A 456 14.24 -8.22 -6.39
C ASN A 456 12.77 -8.55 -6.10
N LEU A 457 11.85 -8.10 -6.97
CA LEU A 457 10.40 -8.29 -6.81
C LEU A 457 9.91 -9.64 -7.36
N LEU A 458 10.52 -10.11 -8.45
CA LEU A 458 10.18 -11.37 -9.13
C LEU A 458 11.32 -12.37 -8.91
N LYS A 459 11.27 -13.02 -7.74
CA LYS A 459 12.29 -13.95 -7.26
C LYS A 459 11.74 -15.35 -7.00
N GLY A 460 12.64 -16.33 -7.00
CA GLY A 460 12.38 -17.68 -6.53
C GLY A 460 12.77 -18.73 -7.56
N LYS A 461 12.94 -19.96 -7.08
CA LYS A 461 13.45 -21.09 -7.87
C LYS A 461 12.71 -21.31 -9.20
N ARG A 462 11.40 -21.03 -9.23
CA ARG A 462 10.58 -21.13 -10.44
C ARG A 462 11.02 -20.15 -11.53
N ILE A 463 11.40 -18.92 -11.17
CA ILE A 463 11.82 -17.90 -12.14
C ILE A 463 13.23 -18.22 -12.61
N ASP A 464 14.13 -18.51 -11.66
CA ASP A 464 15.53 -18.80 -11.97
C ASP A 464 15.66 -19.98 -12.94
N LEU A 465 14.88 -21.04 -12.71
CA LEU A 465 14.85 -22.22 -13.59
C LEU A 465 14.27 -21.91 -14.99
N ALA A 466 13.22 -21.07 -15.07
CA ALA A 466 12.64 -20.66 -16.35
C ALA A 466 13.63 -19.79 -17.16
N GLU A 467 14.35 -18.88 -16.50
CA GLU A 467 15.37 -18.05 -17.15
C GLU A 467 16.57 -18.87 -17.63
N GLU A 468 17.03 -19.82 -16.82
CA GLU A 468 18.11 -20.72 -17.21
C GLU A 468 17.70 -21.59 -18.41
N LEU A 469 16.49 -22.15 -18.38
CA LEU A 469 15.91 -22.89 -19.51
C LEU A 469 15.87 -22.06 -20.79
N LYS A 470 15.38 -20.81 -20.71
CA LYS A 470 15.33 -19.89 -21.85
C LYS A 470 16.73 -19.61 -22.40
N ARG A 471 17.71 -19.33 -21.53
CA ARG A 471 19.11 -19.10 -21.91
C ARG A 471 19.71 -20.32 -22.61
N VAL A 472 19.52 -21.50 -22.04
CA VAL A 472 20.04 -22.76 -22.59
C VAL A 472 19.42 -23.07 -23.95
N ARG A 473 18.09 -22.87 -24.11
CA ARG A 473 17.42 -23.02 -25.41
C ARG A 473 17.99 -22.06 -26.45
N GLN A 474 18.16 -20.79 -26.11
CA GLN A 474 18.71 -19.79 -27.04
C GLN A 474 20.13 -20.15 -27.50
N VAL A 475 20.99 -20.60 -26.58
CA VAL A 475 22.35 -21.03 -26.94
C VAL A 475 22.32 -22.28 -27.81
N GLN A 476 21.47 -23.26 -27.49
CA GLN A 476 21.31 -24.47 -28.28
C GLN A 476 20.84 -24.15 -29.70
N GLU A 477 19.82 -23.31 -29.86
CA GLU A 477 19.30 -22.90 -31.19
C GLU A 477 20.39 -22.23 -32.02
N LYS A 478 21.19 -21.34 -31.42
CA LYS A 478 22.32 -20.69 -32.12
C LYS A 478 23.42 -21.67 -32.50
N LEU A 479 23.71 -22.67 -31.66
CA LEU A 479 24.67 -23.72 -31.99
C LEU A 479 24.14 -24.61 -33.13
N GLU A 480 22.86 -24.96 -33.14
CA GLU A 480 22.24 -25.75 -34.20
C GLU A 480 22.23 -25.00 -35.54
N GLU A 481 21.86 -23.72 -35.53
CA GLU A 481 21.96 -22.83 -36.71
C GLU A 481 23.41 -22.79 -37.24
N PHE A 482 24.40 -22.68 -36.35
CA PHE A 482 25.81 -22.66 -36.75
C PHE A 482 26.28 -24.00 -37.32
N ILE A 483 25.86 -25.13 -36.75
CA ILE A 483 26.16 -26.47 -37.29
C ILE A 483 25.52 -26.66 -38.68
N GLU A 484 24.30 -26.18 -38.88
CA GLU A 484 23.62 -26.25 -40.17
C GLU A 484 24.37 -25.41 -41.24
N ALA A 485 24.77 -24.19 -40.88
CA ALA A 485 25.61 -23.35 -41.74
C ALA A 485 26.94 -24.04 -42.10
N LEU A 486 27.63 -24.63 -41.13
CA LEU A 486 28.87 -25.37 -41.37
C LEU A 486 28.70 -26.60 -42.28
N ASN A 487 27.52 -27.22 -42.28
CA ASN A 487 27.24 -28.38 -43.12
C ASN A 487 26.81 -28.01 -44.54
N THR A 488 26.29 -26.80 -44.74
CA THR A 488 25.85 -26.27 -46.03
C THR A 488 26.95 -25.55 -46.81
N GLU A 489 28.02 -25.09 -46.16
CA GLU A 489 29.23 -24.54 -46.82
C GLU A 489 30.17 -25.61 -47.45
N LYS A 490 29.75 -26.88 -47.50
CA LYS A 490 30.42 -27.92 -48.30
C LYS A 490 30.01 -27.84 -49.77
#